data_AF-A0A5J4VVM8-F1
#
_entry.id   AF-A0A5J4VVM8-F1
#
_cell.length_a   1.000
_cell.length_b   1.000
_cell.length_c   1.000
_cell.angle_alpha   90.00
_cell.angle_beta   90.00
_cell.angle_gamma   90.00
#
_symmetry.space_group_name_H-M   'P 1'
#
loop_
_entity.id
_entity.type
_entity.pdbx_description
1 polymer ?
#
loop_
_entity_poly.entity_id
_entity_poly.type
_entity_poly.pdbx_seq_one_letter_code
_entity_poly.pdbx_strand_id
1 'polypeptide(L)'
;MKDIQSIIESNTINDEEKDNKIREIYKELKKKELDELRKIFNIDAFKIILNYINNCRTGIEKILLDIIELIAENGVYEYDQWDPPDPIFNDIKSSGLNDKIKQMIKDKIEEEKEQKKYSDETEQLIRIYVQIMKGNESNQQMINICAQVIDKNINNLLITINKLKDEDNKGIKKEQENEETEREIKQSSQLIKVITLIKEKVPNIDWMTRIPDQNMKIVKERICPLIHLNCPPDINCQYCINVPQSLVLLELKSYVFQTLADVSYDNDEFRDMLVNDHNIIPHLTHPLIQFASQSQLDKRIDQQEQHNQQKSESTSSLSLIASSINLLKRLISKNNICKVVINTPNALHSLFTLSIYKLNIHFNKIYDIQTFEVRHSSRWCLWFIQVFGDLSAHSEFINARYVGVLVIAISTASGSGEEYDGEISLGLDNISDFIRDLHQGKNNYATFPPQPLLARRSDEQLEEEGAIEEIDSLQKYKGDYDHIKISAIRAKGMILNYFIEQDNPRPDQY
;
A
#
# COMPACT_ATOMS: atom_id res chain seq x y z
N MET A 1 -8.03 -29.75 -4.88
CA MET A 1 -8.98 -30.00 -3.77
C MET A 1 -9.37 -31.46 -3.59
N LYS A 2 -9.64 -32.22 -4.66
CA LYS A 2 -9.88 -33.67 -4.54
C LYS A 2 -8.69 -34.42 -3.91
N ASP A 3 -7.46 -33.95 -4.14
CA ASP A 3 -6.28 -34.53 -3.50
C ASP A 3 -6.28 -34.32 -1.98
N ILE A 4 -6.64 -33.12 -1.50
CA ILE A 4 -6.80 -32.84 -0.05
C ILE A 4 -7.87 -33.76 0.54
N GLN A 5 -9.02 -33.88 -0.12
CA GLN A 5 -10.09 -34.78 0.31
C GLN A 5 -9.59 -36.23 0.41
N SER A 6 -8.91 -36.73 -0.63
CA SER A 6 -8.36 -38.08 -0.65
C SER A 6 -7.31 -38.32 0.42
N ILE A 7 -6.51 -37.30 0.77
CA ILE A 7 -5.53 -37.40 1.86
C ILE A 7 -6.25 -37.50 3.21
N ILE A 8 -7.25 -36.67 3.46
CA ILE A 8 -8.00 -36.66 4.72
C ILE A 8 -8.75 -37.99 4.91
N GLU A 9 -9.41 -38.49 3.86
CA GLU A 9 -10.18 -39.74 3.86
C GLU A 9 -9.31 -41.01 3.83
N SER A 10 -7.99 -40.88 3.64
CA SER A 10 -7.11 -42.04 3.56
C SER A 10 -6.99 -42.76 4.90
N ASN A 11 -7.20 -44.08 4.87
CA ASN A 11 -6.98 -44.97 6.02
C ASN A 11 -5.57 -45.58 6.05
N THR A 12 -4.73 -45.29 5.04
CA THR A 12 -3.40 -45.91 4.90
C THR A 12 -2.27 -45.08 5.49
N ILE A 13 -2.55 -43.84 5.88
CA ILE A 13 -1.57 -42.88 6.41
C ILE A 13 -2.09 -42.29 7.72
N ASN A 14 -1.19 -42.02 8.65
CA ASN A 14 -1.55 -41.47 9.97
C ASN A 14 -1.81 -39.95 9.91
N ASP A 15 -2.31 -39.37 11.00
CA ASP A 15 -2.71 -37.95 11.03
C ASP A 15 -1.52 -36.98 10.85
N GLU A 16 -0.33 -37.34 11.33
CA GLU A 16 0.89 -36.53 11.13
C GLU A 16 1.31 -36.52 9.66
N GLU A 17 1.22 -37.66 8.98
CA GLU A 17 1.54 -37.78 7.56
C GLU A 17 0.50 -37.08 6.69
N LYS A 18 -0.78 -37.07 7.11
CA LYS A 18 -1.84 -36.26 6.49
C LYS A 18 -1.53 -34.77 6.63
N ASP A 19 -1.22 -34.31 7.84
CA ASP A 19 -0.88 -32.92 8.14
C ASP A 19 0.29 -32.44 7.24
N ASN A 20 1.39 -33.21 7.20
CA ASN A 20 2.55 -32.91 6.37
C ASN A 20 2.21 -32.82 4.87
N LYS A 21 1.45 -33.78 4.33
CA LYS A 21 1.06 -33.76 2.91
C LYS A 21 0.20 -32.56 2.56
N ILE A 22 -0.74 -32.18 3.44
CA ILE A 22 -1.59 -31.00 3.21
C ILE A 22 -0.77 -29.71 3.35
N ARG A 23 0.22 -29.64 4.26
CA ARG A 23 1.15 -28.51 4.33
C ARG A 23 1.96 -28.32 3.05
N GLU A 24 2.41 -29.40 2.42
CA GLU A 24 3.11 -29.30 1.13
C GLU A 24 2.19 -28.76 0.04
N ILE A 25 0.92 -29.20 0.00
CA ILE A 25 -0.08 -28.62 -0.92
C ILE A 25 -0.24 -27.12 -0.64
N TYR A 26 -0.36 -26.71 0.63
CA TYR A 26 -0.47 -25.30 0.99
C TYR A 26 0.76 -24.47 0.55
N LYS A 27 1.97 -25.01 0.68
CA LYS A 27 3.20 -24.34 0.19
C LYS A 27 3.18 -24.16 -1.32
N GLU A 28 2.64 -25.12 -2.07
CA GLU A 28 2.49 -24.99 -3.53
C GLU A 28 1.39 -23.97 -3.89
N LEU A 29 0.28 -23.93 -3.14
CA LEU A 29 -0.76 -22.92 -3.34
C LEU A 29 -0.24 -21.49 -3.11
N LYS A 30 0.65 -21.27 -2.15
CA LYS A 30 1.27 -19.96 -1.88
C LYS A 30 2.07 -19.39 -3.05
N LYS A 31 2.52 -20.24 -3.97
CA LYS A 31 3.29 -19.82 -5.14
C LYS A 31 2.40 -19.46 -6.34
N LYS A 32 1.09 -19.71 -6.24
CA LYS A 32 0.14 -19.53 -7.34
C LYS A 32 -0.44 -18.12 -7.36
N GLU A 33 -0.71 -17.66 -8.57
CA GLU A 33 -1.41 -16.39 -8.77
C GLU A 33 -2.92 -16.52 -8.53
N LEU A 34 -3.62 -15.40 -8.31
CA LEU A 34 -5.06 -15.42 -8.04
C LEU A 34 -5.85 -16.10 -9.17
N ASP A 35 -5.49 -15.87 -10.44
CA ASP A 35 -6.13 -16.53 -11.58
C ASP A 35 -5.88 -18.05 -11.62
N GLU A 36 -4.73 -18.52 -11.12
CA GLU A 36 -4.50 -19.95 -10.92
C GLU A 36 -5.30 -20.49 -9.74
N LEU A 37 -5.38 -19.73 -8.64
CA LEU A 37 -6.17 -20.09 -7.46
C LEU A 37 -7.66 -20.18 -7.82
N ARG A 38 -8.20 -19.27 -8.63
CA ARG A 38 -9.59 -19.30 -9.14
C ARG A 38 -9.90 -20.56 -9.95
N LYS A 39 -8.92 -21.11 -10.66
CA LYS A 39 -9.08 -22.39 -11.39
C LYS A 39 -9.18 -23.59 -10.43
N ILE A 40 -8.62 -23.47 -9.23
CA ILE A 40 -8.59 -24.53 -8.21
C ILE A 40 -9.78 -24.43 -7.27
N PHE A 41 -10.17 -23.21 -6.89
CA PHE A 41 -11.16 -22.92 -5.86
C PHE A 41 -12.45 -22.38 -6.46
N ASN A 42 -13.41 -23.30 -6.61
CA ASN A 42 -14.79 -23.02 -6.96
C ASN A 42 -15.74 -23.43 -5.81
N ILE A 43 -17.05 -23.30 -6.02
CA ILE A 43 -18.09 -23.69 -5.04
C ILE A 43 -17.86 -25.10 -4.46
N ASP A 44 -17.54 -26.09 -5.30
CA ASP A 44 -17.36 -27.49 -4.85
C ASP A 44 -16.08 -27.67 -4.03
N ALA A 45 -15.00 -26.98 -4.39
CA ALA A 45 -13.79 -26.91 -3.59
C ALA A 45 -14.07 -26.35 -2.18
N PHE A 46 -14.85 -25.28 -2.06
CA PHE A 46 -15.22 -24.73 -0.75
C PHE A 46 -16.16 -25.64 0.02
N LYS A 47 -17.06 -26.38 -0.64
CA LYS A 47 -17.87 -27.43 0.03
C LYS A 47 -17.03 -28.56 0.60
N ILE A 48 -15.95 -28.95 -0.09
CA ILE A 48 -14.99 -29.92 0.45
C ILE A 48 -14.37 -29.36 1.74
N ILE A 49 -13.88 -28.12 1.74
CA ILE A 49 -13.29 -27.49 2.93
C ILE A 49 -14.30 -27.41 4.07
N LEU A 50 -15.55 -27.00 3.76
CA LEU A 50 -16.65 -26.91 4.71
C LEU A 50 -16.88 -28.23 5.48
N ASN A 51 -16.75 -29.38 4.82
CA ASN A 51 -16.94 -30.69 5.45
C ASN A 51 -15.86 -31.05 6.48
N TYR A 52 -14.70 -30.41 6.39
CA TYR A 52 -13.54 -30.73 7.20
C TYR A 52 -13.18 -29.66 8.22
N ILE A 53 -13.85 -28.50 8.20
CA ILE A 53 -13.64 -27.42 9.17
C ILE A 53 -14.73 -27.43 10.26
N ASN A 54 -14.32 -27.69 11.51
CA ASN A 54 -15.23 -27.68 12.66
C ASN A 54 -14.89 -26.57 13.65
N ASN A 55 -14.05 -26.84 14.66
CA ASN A 55 -13.75 -25.91 15.75
C ASN A 55 -12.30 -25.38 15.69
N CYS A 56 -11.60 -25.59 14.57
CA CYS A 56 -10.20 -25.22 14.34
C CYS A 56 -9.22 -25.80 15.36
N ARG A 57 -9.48 -27.01 15.87
CA ARG A 57 -8.67 -27.63 16.93
C ARG A 57 -7.59 -28.57 16.39
N THR A 58 -7.79 -29.16 15.21
CA THR A 58 -6.86 -30.13 14.62
C THR A 58 -5.82 -29.44 13.73
N GLY A 59 -4.66 -30.07 13.54
CA GLY A 59 -3.62 -29.55 12.64
C GLY A 59 -4.11 -29.35 11.20
N ILE A 60 -4.90 -30.31 10.70
CA ILE A 60 -5.54 -30.25 9.38
C ILE A 60 -6.52 -29.08 9.30
N GLU A 61 -7.38 -28.89 10.30
CA GLU A 61 -8.32 -27.76 10.31
C GLU A 61 -7.60 -26.41 10.27
N LYS A 62 -6.45 -26.28 10.96
CA LYS A 62 -5.62 -25.08 10.93
C LYS A 62 -5.04 -24.82 9.55
N ILE A 63 -4.53 -25.85 8.86
CA ILE A 63 -4.02 -25.69 7.49
C ILE A 63 -5.14 -25.34 6.51
N LEU A 64 -6.34 -25.90 6.69
CA LEU A 64 -7.50 -25.51 5.89
C LEU A 64 -7.87 -24.05 6.13
N LEU A 65 -7.79 -23.57 7.37
CA LEU A 65 -8.01 -22.16 7.70
C LEU A 65 -6.95 -21.26 7.04
N ASP A 66 -5.69 -21.66 7.05
CA ASP A 66 -4.59 -20.97 6.36
C ASP A 66 -4.81 -20.90 4.82
N ILE A 67 -5.40 -21.94 4.22
CA ILE A 67 -5.77 -21.95 2.80
C ILE A 67 -6.90 -20.95 2.53
N ILE A 68 -7.93 -20.92 3.39
CA ILE A 68 -9.04 -19.97 3.23
C ILE A 68 -8.53 -18.54 3.34
N GLU A 69 -7.68 -18.25 4.32
CA GLU A 69 -7.06 -16.93 4.49
C GLU A 69 -6.23 -16.51 3.29
N LEU A 70 -5.39 -17.41 2.75
CA LEU A 70 -4.61 -17.14 1.55
C LEU A 70 -5.49 -16.69 0.37
N ILE A 71 -6.60 -17.39 0.15
CA ILE A 71 -7.54 -17.07 -0.93
C ILE A 71 -8.23 -15.73 -0.66
N ALA A 72 -8.70 -15.52 0.58
CA ALA A 72 -9.38 -14.31 0.98
C ALA A 72 -8.47 -13.07 0.86
N GLU A 73 -7.21 -13.18 1.26
CA GLU A 73 -6.21 -12.12 1.12
C GLU A 73 -5.93 -11.79 -0.35
N ASN A 74 -5.68 -12.78 -1.20
CA ASN A 74 -5.40 -12.53 -2.63
C ASN A 74 -6.61 -11.88 -3.32
N GLY A 75 -7.82 -12.31 -3.00
CA GLY A 75 -9.06 -11.69 -3.51
C GLY A 75 -9.27 -10.25 -3.04
N VAL A 76 -8.66 -9.82 -1.94
CA VAL A 76 -8.71 -8.42 -1.48
C VAL A 76 -7.68 -7.54 -2.21
N TYR A 77 -6.50 -8.08 -2.49
CA TYR A 77 -5.38 -7.31 -3.05
C TYR A 77 -5.52 -6.94 -4.52
N GLU A 78 -6.17 -7.77 -5.34
CA GLU A 78 -6.29 -7.49 -6.78
C GLU A 78 -7.42 -6.49 -7.14
N TYR A 79 -8.08 -5.88 -6.15
CA TYR A 79 -9.26 -5.02 -6.37
C TYR A 79 -9.16 -3.66 -5.68
N ASP A 80 -9.37 -2.59 -6.46
CA ASP A 80 -9.61 -1.25 -5.93
C ASP A 80 -11.00 -1.17 -5.28
N GLN A 81 -11.20 -0.20 -4.40
CA GLN A 81 -12.46 0.04 -3.69
C GLN A 81 -13.66 0.35 -4.62
N TRP A 82 -13.39 0.68 -5.89
CA TRP A 82 -14.38 0.98 -6.91
C TRP A 82 -14.76 -0.24 -7.76
N ASP A 83 -13.97 -1.31 -7.69
CA ASP A 83 -14.26 -2.54 -8.41
C ASP A 83 -15.19 -3.45 -7.59
N PRO A 84 -16.06 -4.24 -8.25
CA PRO A 84 -16.86 -5.24 -7.57
C PRO A 84 -15.93 -6.24 -6.84
N PRO A 85 -16.34 -6.78 -5.67
CA PRO A 85 -15.55 -7.79 -4.97
C PRO A 85 -15.26 -8.99 -5.87
N ASP A 86 -14.12 -9.66 -5.62
CA ASP A 86 -13.74 -10.85 -6.36
C ASP A 86 -14.89 -11.87 -6.46
N PRO A 87 -15.23 -12.37 -7.67
CA PRO A 87 -16.24 -13.41 -7.84
C PRO A 87 -16.03 -14.64 -6.94
N ILE A 88 -14.79 -14.94 -6.53
CA ILE A 88 -14.48 -16.04 -5.60
C ILE A 88 -15.20 -15.89 -4.26
N PHE A 89 -15.49 -14.67 -3.81
CA PHE A 89 -16.26 -14.44 -2.59
C PHE A 89 -17.72 -14.88 -2.74
N ASN A 90 -18.29 -14.85 -3.95
CA ASN A 90 -19.61 -15.40 -4.23
C ASN A 90 -19.60 -16.93 -4.14
N ASP A 91 -18.52 -17.58 -4.56
CA ASP A 91 -18.36 -19.02 -4.44
C ASP A 91 -18.23 -19.45 -2.97
N ILE A 92 -17.46 -18.71 -2.17
CA ILE A 92 -17.35 -18.93 -0.72
C ILE A 92 -18.71 -18.81 -0.05
N LYS A 93 -19.50 -17.77 -0.37
CA LYS A 93 -20.86 -17.60 0.18
C LYS A 93 -21.79 -18.73 -0.26
N SER A 94 -21.82 -19.04 -1.55
CA SER A 94 -22.71 -20.05 -2.15
C SER A 94 -22.40 -21.46 -1.66
N SER A 95 -21.17 -21.72 -1.23
CA SER A 95 -20.79 -23.00 -0.61
C SER A 95 -21.34 -23.20 0.81
N GLY A 96 -21.77 -22.13 1.49
CA GLY A 96 -22.14 -22.13 2.91
C GLY A 96 -20.95 -21.96 3.87
N LEU A 97 -19.72 -21.86 3.35
CA LEU A 97 -18.51 -21.71 4.16
C LEU A 97 -18.51 -20.39 4.95
N ASN A 98 -18.99 -19.29 4.36
CA ASN A 98 -19.10 -18.00 5.05
C ASN A 98 -20.00 -18.08 6.30
N ASP A 99 -21.14 -18.77 6.20
CA ASP A 99 -22.07 -18.92 7.32
C ASP A 99 -21.48 -19.82 8.41
N LYS A 100 -20.75 -20.87 8.03
CA LYS A 100 -19.99 -21.71 8.97
C LYS A 100 -18.94 -20.90 9.73
N ILE A 101 -18.13 -20.10 9.02
CA ILE A 101 -17.12 -19.21 9.63
C ILE A 101 -17.79 -18.24 10.61
N LYS A 102 -18.90 -17.62 10.20
CA LYS A 102 -19.69 -16.72 11.05
C LYS A 102 -20.16 -17.40 12.34
N GLN A 103 -20.63 -18.65 12.25
CA GLN A 103 -21.06 -19.41 13.42
C GLN A 103 -19.86 -19.75 14.33
N MET A 104 -18.74 -20.20 13.75
CA MET A 104 -17.53 -20.52 14.51
C MET A 104 -16.98 -19.31 15.27
N ILE A 105 -17.02 -18.12 14.66
CA ILE A 105 -16.67 -16.87 15.34
C ILE A 105 -17.57 -16.70 16.57
N LYS A 106 -18.90 -16.78 16.41
CA LYS A 106 -19.84 -16.60 17.52
C LYS A 106 -19.59 -17.59 18.67
N ASP A 107 -19.37 -18.86 18.32
CA ASP A 107 -19.13 -19.93 19.30
C ASP A 107 -17.82 -19.69 20.08
N LYS A 108 -16.74 -19.32 19.38
CA LYS A 108 -15.44 -19.02 20.00
C LYS A 108 -15.48 -17.75 20.84
N ILE A 109 -16.19 -16.72 20.43
CA ILE A 109 -16.32 -15.49 21.23
C ILE A 109 -17.05 -15.76 22.54
N GLU A 110 -18.06 -16.63 22.54
CA GLU A 110 -18.73 -17.05 23.78
C GLU A 110 -17.83 -17.95 24.65
N GLU A 111 -17.07 -18.87 24.05
CA GLU A 111 -16.08 -19.72 24.74
C GLU A 111 -14.95 -18.89 25.38
N GLU A 112 -14.51 -17.82 24.71
CA GLU A 112 -13.32 -17.04 25.06
C GLU A 112 -13.66 -15.70 25.75
N LYS A 113 -14.93 -15.45 26.08
CA LYS A 113 -15.39 -14.13 26.59
C LYS A 113 -14.65 -13.67 27.86
N GLU A 114 -14.37 -14.59 28.77
CA GLU A 114 -13.67 -14.33 30.04
C GLU A 114 -12.13 -14.37 29.92
N GLN A 115 -11.62 -14.80 28.77
CA GLN A 115 -10.17 -14.89 28.56
C GLN A 115 -9.56 -13.49 28.38
N LYS A 116 -8.30 -13.31 28.77
CA LYS A 116 -7.62 -12.02 28.61
C LYS A 116 -7.32 -11.69 27.13
N LYS A 117 -7.01 -12.71 26.33
CA LYS A 117 -6.74 -12.63 24.88
C LYS A 117 -7.65 -13.62 24.17
N TYR A 118 -8.03 -13.32 22.93
CA TYR A 118 -8.64 -14.29 22.04
C TYR A 118 -7.57 -15.24 21.48
N SER A 119 -7.98 -16.44 21.08
CA SER A 119 -7.06 -17.39 20.47
C SER A 119 -6.64 -16.93 19.07
N ASP A 120 -5.48 -17.39 18.60
CA ASP A 120 -4.97 -17.06 17.27
C ASP A 120 -5.95 -17.50 16.16
N GLU A 121 -6.65 -18.62 16.38
CA GLU A 121 -7.70 -19.10 15.48
C GLU A 121 -8.91 -18.16 15.45
N THR A 122 -9.29 -17.58 16.59
CA THR A 122 -10.38 -16.59 16.66
C THR A 122 -9.99 -15.32 15.90
N GLU A 123 -8.76 -14.85 16.05
CA GLU A 123 -8.24 -13.70 15.31
C GLU A 123 -8.17 -13.98 13.79
N GLN A 124 -7.71 -15.17 13.40
CA GLN A 124 -7.66 -15.60 11.99
C GLN A 124 -9.06 -15.70 11.36
N LEU A 125 -10.04 -16.26 12.09
CA LEU A 125 -11.43 -16.31 11.63
C LEU A 125 -12.01 -14.91 11.41
N ILE A 126 -11.71 -13.94 12.29
CA ILE A 126 -12.11 -12.54 12.09
C ILE A 126 -11.49 -11.96 10.82
N ARG A 127 -10.18 -12.16 10.59
CA ARG A 127 -9.52 -11.67 9.37
C ARG A 127 -10.16 -12.23 8.11
N ILE A 128 -10.33 -13.56 8.05
CA ILE A 128 -10.99 -14.25 6.94
C ILE A 128 -12.39 -13.70 6.71
N TYR A 129 -13.20 -13.60 7.76
CA TYR A 129 -14.58 -13.11 7.64
C TYR A 129 -14.62 -11.68 7.12
N VAL A 130 -13.80 -10.78 7.68
CA VAL A 130 -13.74 -9.38 7.26
C VAL A 130 -13.28 -9.24 5.81
N GLN A 131 -12.31 -10.03 5.37
CA GLN A 131 -11.82 -10.04 3.99
C GLN A 131 -12.89 -10.52 3.00
N ILE A 132 -13.58 -11.64 3.29
CA ILE A 132 -14.70 -12.15 2.47
C ILE A 132 -15.85 -11.14 2.39
N MET A 133 -16.06 -10.38 3.48
CA MET A 133 -17.10 -9.36 3.56
C MET A 133 -16.70 -8.01 2.96
N LYS A 134 -15.47 -7.83 2.43
CA LYS A 134 -15.06 -6.58 1.75
C LYS A 134 -16.12 -6.18 0.71
N GLY A 135 -16.60 -4.94 0.80
CA GLY A 135 -17.60 -4.38 -0.11
C GLY A 135 -19.02 -4.96 0.03
N ASN A 136 -19.28 -5.85 1.00
CA ASN A 136 -20.57 -6.49 1.21
C ASN A 136 -21.24 -6.02 2.50
N GLU A 137 -22.56 -6.05 2.52
CA GLU A 137 -23.35 -5.69 3.70
C GLU A 137 -23.15 -6.71 4.83
N SER A 138 -22.48 -6.28 5.90
CA SER A 138 -22.37 -7.03 7.14
C SER A 138 -23.51 -6.65 8.09
N ASN A 139 -24.13 -7.64 8.74
CA ASN A 139 -25.11 -7.38 9.79
C ASN A 139 -24.40 -6.69 10.99
N GLN A 140 -25.02 -5.66 11.56
CA GLN A 140 -24.55 -4.92 12.73
C GLN A 140 -24.03 -5.81 13.86
N GLN A 141 -24.66 -6.96 14.11
CA GLN A 141 -24.19 -7.90 15.14
C GLN A 141 -22.74 -8.35 14.87
N MET A 142 -22.42 -8.70 13.63
CA MET A 142 -21.07 -9.15 13.25
C MET A 142 -20.08 -8.00 13.23
N ILE A 143 -20.50 -6.81 12.81
CA ILE A 143 -19.68 -5.60 12.89
C ILE A 143 -19.23 -5.35 14.32
N ASN A 144 -20.16 -5.43 15.29
CA ASN A 144 -19.87 -5.24 16.71
C ASN A 144 -18.94 -6.34 17.25
N ILE A 145 -19.16 -7.60 16.87
CA ILE A 145 -18.27 -8.71 17.26
C ILE A 145 -16.85 -8.47 16.74
N CYS A 146 -16.69 -8.13 15.46
CA CYS A 146 -15.38 -7.88 14.87
C CYS A 146 -14.69 -6.69 15.55
N ALA A 147 -15.41 -5.60 15.76
CA ALA A 147 -14.88 -4.42 16.45
C ALA A 147 -14.41 -4.75 17.88
N GLN A 148 -15.17 -5.55 18.63
CA GLN A 148 -14.81 -5.98 19.98
C GLN A 148 -13.52 -6.82 19.98
N VAL A 149 -13.39 -7.77 19.05
CA VAL A 149 -12.19 -8.61 18.95
C VAL A 149 -10.96 -7.77 18.61
N ILE A 150 -11.11 -6.89 17.60
CA ILE A 150 -10.04 -6.01 17.15
C ILE A 150 -9.61 -5.05 18.26
N ASP A 151 -10.56 -4.42 18.97
CA ASP A 151 -10.24 -3.53 20.09
C ASP A 151 -9.49 -4.27 21.20
N LYS A 152 -9.98 -5.45 21.63
CA LYS A 152 -9.32 -6.25 22.66
C LYS A 152 -7.91 -6.68 22.23
N ASN A 153 -7.75 -7.10 20.99
CA ASN A 153 -6.45 -7.48 20.44
C ASN A 153 -5.47 -6.30 20.40
N ILE A 154 -5.88 -5.13 19.88
CA ILE A 154 -5.02 -3.93 19.83
C ILE A 154 -4.67 -3.44 21.24
N ASN A 155 -5.60 -3.52 22.19
CA ASN A 155 -5.31 -3.20 23.59
C ASN A 155 -4.24 -4.14 24.18
N ASN A 156 -4.31 -5.44 23.87
CA ASN A 156 -3.27 -6.39 24.27
C ASN A 156 -1.93 -6.10 23.60
N LEU A 157 -1.92 -5.76 22.30
CA LEU A 157 -0.71 -5.32 21.59
C LEU A 157 -0.07 -4.10 22.27
N LEU A 158 -0.86 -3.09 22.65
CA LEU A 158 -0.37 -1.91 23.36
C LEU A 158 0.24 -2.27 24.72
N ILE A 159 -0.33 -3.23 25.44
CA ILE A 159 0.25 -3.74 26.70
C ILE A 159 1.60 -4.41 26.44
N THR A 160 1.70 -5.23 25.40
CA THR A 160 2.94 -5.92 24.99
C THR A 160 4.03 -4.93 24.59
N ILE A 161 3.70 -3.90 23.81
CA ILE A 161 4.64 -2.82 23.43
C ILE A 161 5.13 -2.04 24.66
N ASN A 162 4.23 -1.70 25.59
CA ASN A 162 4.63 -0.99 26.81
C ASN A 162 5.52 -1.85 27.70
N LYS A 163 5.26 -3.17 27.78
CA LYS A 163 6.13 -4.12 28.48
C LYS A 163 7.54 -4.13 27.87
N LEU A 164 7.66 -4.20 26.53
CA LEU A 164 8.94 -4.13 25.84
C LEU A 164 9.72 -2.84 26.16
N LYS A 165 9.01 -1.70 26.17
CA LYS A 165 9.59 -0.40 26.53
C LYS A 165 10.15 -0.42 27.96
N ASP A 166 9.40 -0.98 28.91
CA ASP A 166 9.82 -1.04 30.32
C ASP A 166 11.00 -2.00 30.53
N GLU A 167 11.07 -3.09 29.78
CA GLU A 167 12.16 -4.08 29.84
C GLU A 167 13.46 -3.53 29.25
N ASP A 168 13.37 -2.82 28.13
CA ASP A 168 14.52 -2.14 27.50
C ASP A 168 15.10 -1.05 28.42
N ASN A 169 14.24 -0.25 29.05
CA ASN A 169 14.64 0.75 30.05
C ASN A 169 15.35 0.13 31.27
N LYS A 170 15.05 -1.13 31.60
CA LYS A 170 15.67 -1.87 32.71
C LYS A 170 16.91 -2.66 32.28
N GLY A 171 17.26 -2.68 30.99
CA GLY A 171 18.39 -3.44 30.45
C GLY A 171 18.21 -4.97 30.53
N ILE A 172 16.98 -5.47 30.62
CA ILE A 172 16.69 -6.89 30.71
C ILE A 172 16.71 -7.46 29.29
N LYS A 173 17.70 -8.30 28.94
CA LYS A 173 17.74 -9.03 27.67
C LYS A 173 17.49 -10.52 27.91
N LYS A 174 16.35 -11.03 27.44
CA LYS A 174 16.05 -12.47 27.42
C LYS A 174 15.66 -12.87 26.00
N GLU A 175 16.53 -13.64 25.36
CA GLU A 175 16.42 -14.01 23.95
C GLU A 175 15.12 -14.78 23.62
N GLN A 176 14.72 -15.72 24.48
CA GLN A 176 13.47 -16.49 24.28
C GLN A 176 12.18 -15.70 24.53
N GLU A 177 12.17 -14.77 25.50
CA GLU A 177 11.01 -13.90 25.74
C GLU A 177 10.79 -12.91 24.58
N ASN A 178 11.85 -12.57 23.83
CA ASN A 178 11.75 -11.72 22.65
C ASN A 178 11.06 -12.41 21.47
N GLU A 179 11.32 -13.70 21.21
CA GLU A 179 10.68 -14.43 20.10
C GLU A 179 9.18 -14.61 20.29
N GLU A 180 8.73 -14.92 21.52
CA GLU A 180 7.31 -15.02 21.85
C GLU A 180 6.62 -13.65 21.71
N THR A 181 7.27 -12.61 22.23
CA THR A 181 6.76 -11.23 22.13
C THR A 181 6.65 -10.78 20.68
N GLU A 182 7.65 -11.05 19.84
CA GLU A 182 7.59 -10.74 18.41
C GLU A 182 6.48 -11.51 17.70
N ARG A 183 6.25 -12.78 18.05
CA ARG A 183 5.13 -13.56 17.51
C ARG A 183 3.79 -12.93 17.88
N GLU A 184 3.61 -12.53 19.13
CA GLU A 184 2.38 -11.87 19.59
C GLU A 184 2.14 -10.54 18.86
N ILE A 185 3.18 -9.72 18.70
CA ILE A 185 3.09 -8.45 17.96
C ILE A 185 2.69 -8.72 16.52
N LYS A 186 3.36 -9.66 15.86
CA LYS A 186 3.08 -10.01 14.47
C LYS A 186 1.63 -10.41 14.28
N GLN A 187 1.13 -11.33 15.09
CA GLN A 187 -0.25 -11.81 15.01
C GLN A 187 -1.26 -10.67 15.25
N SER A 188 -1.05 -9.90 16.32
CA SER A 188 -1.95 -8.80 16.68
C SER A 188 -1.97 -7.70 15.62
N SER A 189 -0.84 -7.45 14.97
CA SER A 189 -0.72 -6.44 13.91
C SER A 189 -1.58 -6.77 12.67
N GLN A 190 -1.89 -8.05 12.41
CA GLN A 190 -2.67 -8.44 11.23
C GLN A 190 -4.14 -7.97 11.33
N LEU A 191 -4.68 -7.79 12.54
CA LEU A 191 -6.05 -7.29 12.72
C LEU A 191 -6.17 -5.78 12.46
N ILE A 192 -5.09 -5.02 12.65
CA ILE A 192 -5.03 -3.59 12.30
C ILE A 192 -5.27 -3.41 10.80
N LYS A 193 -4.64 -4.25 9.97
CA LYS A 193 -4.74 -4.20 8.51
C LYS A 193 -6.18 -4.33 7.99
N VAL A 194 -7.03 -5.10 8.67
CA VAL A 194 -8.39 -5.42 8.16
C VAL A 194 -9.49 -4.52 8.74
N ILE A 195 -9.20 -3.71 9.76
CA ILE A 195 -10.25 -2.91 10.45
C ILE A 195 -10.99 -1.95 9.51
N THR A 196 -10.31 -1.47 8.46
CA THR A 196 -10.81 -0.49 7.47
C THR A 196 -11.71 -1.13 6.42
N LEU A 197 -11.64 -2.47 6.26
CA LEU A 197 -12.50 -3.25 5.38
C LEU A 197 -13.91 -3.44 5.96
N ILE A 198 -14.07 -3.27 7.28
CA ILE A 198 -15.37 -3.31 7.93
C ILE A 198 -16.12 -2.02 7.58
N LYS A 199 -17.21 -2.17 6.83
CA LYS A 199 -18.07 -1.06 6.40
C LYS A 199 -19.51 -1.27 6.86
N GLU A 200 -20.20 -0.17 7.11
CA GLU A 200 -21.66 -0.12 7.33
C GLU A 200 -22.32 0.83 6.32
N LYS A 201 -23.60 0.62 6.04
CA LYS A 201 -24.36 1.52 5.17
C LYS A 201 -24.60 2.86 5.86
N VAL A 202 -24.54 3.93 5.08
CA VAL A 202 -24.99 5.24 5.55
C VAL A 202 -26.52 5.25 5.54
N PRO A 203 -27.19 5.59 6.67
CA PRO A 203 -28.65 5.65 6.71
C PRO A 203 -29.20 6.56 5.61
N ASN A 204 -30.17 6.05 4.84
CA ASN A 204 -30.81 6.75 3.71
C ASN A 204 -29.92 7.03 2.48
N ILE A 205 -28.75 6.40 2.35
CA ILE A 205 -27.90 6.48 1.14
C ILE A 205 -27.44 5.08 0.73
N ASP A 206 -28.17 4.46 -0.22
CA ASP A 206 -27.98 3.04 -0.56
C ASP A 206 -26.64 2.70 -1.23
N TRP A 207 -26.01 3.66 -1.90
CA TRP A 207 -24.74 3.47 -2.62
C TRP A 207 -23.50 3.80 -1.78
N MET A 208 -23.68 4.31 -0.56
CA MET A 208 -22.56 4.80 0.25
C MET A 208 -22.37 3.92 1.49
N THR A 209 -21.11 3.52 1.72
CA THR A 209 -20.71 2.86 2.96
C THR A 209 -19.67 3.70 3.69
N ARG A 210 -19.59 3.53 5.01
CA ARG A 210 -18.62 4.21 5.87
C ARG A 210 -17.98 3.23 6.83
N ILE A 211 -16.86 3.63 7.43
CA ILE A 211 -16.26 2.89 8.55
C ILE A 211 -17.16 3.12 9.79
N PRO A 212 -17.57 2.07 10.52
CA PRO A 212 -18.38 2.21 11.73
C PRO A 212 -17.74 3.12 12.78
N ASP A 213 -18.54 3.88 13.51
CA ASP A 213 -18.03 4.87 14.48
C ASP A 213 -17.16 4.22 15.57
N GLN A 214 -17.51 3.01 16.02
CA GLN A 214 -16.68 2.26 16.97
C GLN A 214 -15.31 1.89 16.40
N ASN A 215 -15.23 1.54 15.11
CA ASN A 215 -13.96 1.24 14.44
C ASN A 215 -13.14 2.52 14.28
N MET A 216 -13.78 3.63 13.92
CA MET A 216 -13.13 4.94 13.85
C MET A 216 -12.56 5.34 15.21
N LYS A 217 -13.28 5.07 16.31
CA LYS A 217 -12.80 5.29 17.67
C LYS A 217 -11.55 4.46 17.97
N ILE A 218 -11.54 3.17 17.62
CA ILE A 218 -10.36 2.30 17.76
C ILE A 218 -9.18 2.87 16.98
N VAL A 219 -9.40 3.31 15.73
CA VAL A 219 -8.34 3.93 14.92
C VAL A 219 -7.77 5.17 15.63
N LYS A 220 -8.63 6.12 16.00
CA LYS A 220 -8.23 7.39 16.61
C LYS A 220 -7.53 7.18 17.97
N GLU A 221 -8.08 6.33 18.85
CA GLU A 221 -7.62 6.22 20.23
C GLU A 221 -6.52 5.16 20.45
N ARG A 222 -6.42 4.14 19.58
CA ARG A 222 -5.51 2.99 19.78
C ARG A 222 -4.46 2.85 18.68
N ILE A 223 -4.83 3.09 17.42
CA ILE A 223 -3.93 2.91 16.27
C ILE A 223 -3.09 4.17 16.02
N CYS A 224 -3.68 5.37 16.03
CA CYS A 224 -2.95 6.62 15.81
C CYS A 224 -1.76 6.83 16.77
N PRO A 225 -1.83 6.49 18.08
CA PRO A 225 -0.66 6.57 18.95
C PRO A 225 0.55 5.75 18.48
N LEU A 226 0.33 4.67 17.72
CA LEU A 226 1.40 3.81 17.19
C LEU A 226 2.21 4.46 16.06
N ILE A 227 1.77 5.60 15.52
CA ILE A 227 2.59 6.47 14.66
C ILE A 227 3.95 6.75 15.32
N HIS A 228 3.92 6.91 16.65
CA HIS A 228 5.05 7.38 17.44
C HIS A 228 6.03 6.26 17.85
N LEU A 229 5.83 5.03 17.36
CA LEU A 229 6.77 3.93 17.54
C LEU A 229 8.12 4.23 16.88
N ASN A 230 9.19 4.15 17.67
CA ASN A 230 10.57 4.32 17.25
C ASN A 230 10.76 5.54 16.34
N CYS A 231 10.31 6.70 16.82
CA CYS A 231 10.50 7.95 16.11
C CYS A 231 12.00 8.27 15.99
N PRO A 232 12.45 8.75 14.81
CA PRO A 232 13.80 9.27 14.66
C PRO A 232 14.12 10.35 15.71
N PRO A 233 15.32 10.34 16.33
CA PRO A 233 15.65 11.33 17.36
C PRO A 233 15.64 12.78 16.86
N ASP A 234 15.97 13.00 15.59
CA ASP A 234 16.06 14.31 14.93
C ASP A 234 14.70 14.99 14.74
N ILE A 235 13.60 14.23 14.71
CA ILE A 235 12.25 14.81 14.65
C ILE A 235 11.73 15.29 16.02
N ASN A 236 12.47 15.07 17.12
CA ASN A 236 12.16 15.54 18.48
C ASN A 236 10.72 15.23 18.93
N CYS A 237 10.22 14.03 18.61
CA CYS A 237 8.85 13.63 18.92
C CYS A 237 8.62 13.47 20.44
N GLN A 238 7.69 14.28 21.00
CA GLN A 238 7.32 14.24 22.42
C GLN A 238 6.54 12.97 22.81
N TYR A 239 5.88 12.33 21.85
CA TYR A 239 5.08 11.13 22.05
C TYR A 239 5.84 9.84 21.75
N CYS A 240 7.16 9.92 21.52
CA CYS A 240 7.95 8.78 21.07
C CYS A 240 7.86 7.58 22.01
N ILE A 241 7.57 6.42 21.43
CA ILE A 241 7.59 5.12 22.10
C ILE A 241 8.82 4.39 21.58
N ASN A 242 9.92 4.47 22.34
CA ASN A 242 11.15 3.74 22.04
C ASN A 242 11.06 2.30 22.54
N VAL A 243 11.26 1.35 21.64
CA VAL A 243 11.37 -0.08 21.88
C VAL A 243 12.49 -0.66 21.00
N PRO A 244 13.10 -1.80 21.37
CA PRO A 244 14.12 -2.45 20.55
C PRO A 244 13.62 -2.67 19.12
N GLN A 245 14.37 -2.19 18.12
CA GLN A 245 13.95 -2.28 16.73
C GLN A 245 13.95 -3.75 16.27
N SER A 246 12.86 -4.18 15.63
CA SER A 246 12.76 -5.49 14.98
C SER A 246 12.02 -5.39 13.64
N LEU A 247 12.13 -6.42 12.80
CA LEU A 247 11.41 -6.50 11.52
C LEU A 247 9.89 -6.53 11.73
N VAL A 248 9.43 -7.17 12.81
CA VAL A 248 8.01 -7.23 13.16
C VAL A 248 7.45 -5.85 13.51
N LEU A 249 8.24 -5.00 14.17
CA LEU A 249 7.82 -3.62 14.47
C LEU A 249 7.78 -2.74 13.23
N LEU A 250 8.66 -2.96 12.25
CA LEU A 250 8.54 -2.31 10.94
C LEU A 250 7.26 -2.72 10.22
N GLU A 251 6.93 -4.02 10.26
CA GLU A 251 5.69 -4.57 9.69
C GLU A 251 4.45 -4.01 10.38
N LEU A 252 4.44 -3.93 11.72
CA LEU A 252 3.38 -3.26 12.48
C LEU A 252 3.21 -1.80 12.05
N LYS A 253 4.30 -1.03 11.96
CA LYS A 253 4.25 0.38 11.56
C LYS A 253 3.73 0.54 10.12
N SER A 254 4.09 -0.39 9.24
CA SER A 254 3.55 -0.49 7.89
C SER A 254 2.02 -0.69 7.91
N TYR A 255 1.50 -1.61 8.71
CA TYR A 255 0.04 -1.79 8.85
C TYR A 255 -0.65 -0.57 9.45
N VAL A 256 -0.04 0.09 10.44
CA VAL A 256 -0.55 1.35 11.00
C VAL A 256 -0.68 2.39 9.88
N PHE A 257 0.37 2.65 9.12
CA PHE A 257 0.32 3.66 8.05
C PHE A 257 -0.64 3.30 6.92
N GLN A 258 -0.76 2.02 6.56
CA GLN A 258 -1.77 1.58 5.60
C GLN A 258 -3.19 1.86 6.10
N THR A 259 -3.50 1.47 7.33
CA THR A 259 -4.81 1.73 7.97
C THR A 259 -5.12 3.23 7.99
N LEU A 260 -4.15 4.07 8.34
CA LEU A 260 -4.33 5.52 8.34
C LEU A 260 -4.55 6.08 6.93
N ALA A 261 -3.90 5.52 5.90
CA ALA A 261 -4.08 5.93 4.51
C ALA A 261 -5.49 5.61 4.02
N ASP A 262 -5.98 4.41 4.31
CA ASP A 262 -7.33 3.96 3.96
C ASP A 262 -8.41 4.86 4.60
N VAL A 263 -8.25 5.18 5.88
CA VAL A 263 -9.18 6.07 6.60
C VAL A 263 -9.12 7.49 6.05
N SER A 264 -7.93 7.93 5.63
CA SER A 264 -7.72 9.27 5.07
C SER A 264 -8.29 9.43 3.66
N TYR A 265 -8.72 8.37 2.96
CA TYR A 265 -9.10 8.48 1.54
C TYR A 265 -10.17 9.55 1.25
N ASP A 266 -11.20 9.66 2.08
CA ASP A 266 -12.29 10.66 1.94
C ASP A 266 -12.72 11.25 3.31
N ASN A 267 -11.78 11.35 4.26
CA ASN A 267 -12.07 11.85 5.60
C ASN A 267 -11.18 13.06 5.95
N ASP A 268 -11.66 14.25 5.59
CA ASP A 268 -10.94 15.49 5.78
C ASP A 268 -10.66 15.84 7.25
N GLU A 269 -11.62 15.59 8.14
CA GLU A 269 -11.45 15.79 9.58
C GLU A 269 -10.32 14.90 10.13
N PHE A 270 -10.27 13.64 9.68
CA PHE A 270 -9.24 12.70 10.09
C PHE A 270 -7.86 13.10 9.57
N ARG A 271 -7.75 13.56 8.31
CA ARG A 271 -6.49 14.10 7.78
C ARG A 271 -5.99 15.27 8.62
N ASP A 272 -6.89 16.20 8.95
CA ASP A 272 -6.56 17.39 9.73
C ASP A 272 -6.11 16.99 11.16
N MET A 273 -6.75 15.99 11.77
CA MET A 273 -6.32 15.41 13.05
C MET A 273 -4.90 14.82 12.96
N LEU A 274 -4.59 14.03 11.92
CA LEU A 274 -3.25 13.45 11.75
C LEU A 274 -2.17 14.53 11.59
N VAL A 275 -2.45 15.59 10.84
CA VAL A 275 -1.50 16.67 10.63
C VAL A 275 -1.34 17.54 11.87
N ASN A 276 -2.44 17.96 12.50
CA ASN A 276 -2.39 18.94 13.58
C ASN A 276 -2.05 18.31 14.94
N ASP A 277 -2.60 17.13 15.24
CA ASP A 277 -2.48 16.52 16.57
C ASP A 277 -1.27 15.58 16.65
N HIS A 278 -0.98 14.87 15.55
CA HIS A 278 0.13 13.90 15.49
C HIS A 278 1.38 14.43 14.79
N ASN A 279 1.33 15.62 14.17
CA ASN A 279 2.43 16.16 13.35
C ASN A 279 3.00 15.10 12.39
N ILE A 280 2.11 14.35 11.71
CA ILE A 280 2.46 13.10 11.02
C ILE A 280 3.54 13.25 9.93
N ILE A 281 3.68 14.44 9.32
CA ILE A 281 4.50 14.63 8.11
C ILE A 281 5.98 14.24 8.33
N PRO A 282 6.71 14.77 9.34
CA PRO A 282 8.05 14.29 9.69
C PRO A 282 8.18 12.77 9.90
N HIS A 283 7.16 12.12 10.46
CA HIS A 283 7.17 10.67 10.70
C HIS A 283 7.09 9.86 9.40
N LEU A 284 6.53 10.44 8.33
CA LEU A 284 6.47 9.84 7.00
C LEU A 284 7.71 10.22 6.18
N THR A 285 8.12 11.48 6.18
CA THR A 285 9.20 11.95 5.29
C THR A 285 10.57 11.45 5.73
N HIS A 286 10.84 11.32 7.04
CA HIS A 286 12.17 10.88 7.49
C HIS A 286 12.53 9.47 7.01
N PRO A 287 11.70 8.42 7.19
CA PRO A 287 11.97 7.09 6.62
C PRO A 287 12.16 7.11 5.10
N LEU A 288 11.38 7.92 4.37
CA LEU A 288 11.51 8.07 2.92
C LEU A 288 12.87 8.66 2.53
N ILE A 289 13.32 9.70 3.26
CA ILE A 289 14.62 10.35 3.02
C ILE A 289 15.77 9.38 3.27
N GLN A 290 15.71 8.67 4.40
CA GLN A 290 16.73 7.70 4.77
C GLN A 290 16.82 6.57 3.72
N PHE A 291 15.67 6.01 3.33
CA PHE A 291 15.61 4.93 2.35
C PHE A 291 16.08 5.38 0.96
N ALA A 292 15.62 6.55 0.49
CA ALA A 292 16.04 7.10 -0.80
C ALA A 292 17.56 7.32 -0.84
N SER A 293 18.13 7.89 0.22
CA SER A 293 19.58 8.12 0.33
C SER A 293 20.39 6.83 0.28
N GLN A 294 19.91 5.77 0.94
CA GLN A 294 20.54 4.44 0.88
C GLN A 294 20.48 3.86 -0.55
N SER A 295 19.30 3.90 -1.19
CA SER A 295 19.11 3.35 -2.53
C SER A 295 19.96 4.03 -3.62
N GLN A 296 20.33 5.30 -3.43
CA GLN A 296 21.23 6.01 -4.35
C GLN A 296 22.69 5.58 -4.22
N LEU A 297 23.13 5.22 -3.01
CA LEU A 297 24.49 4.71 -2.79
C LEU A 297 24.69 3.36 -3.49
N ASP A 298 23.65 2.54 -3.55
CA ASP A 298 23.67 1.21 -4.14
C ASP A 298 23.69 1.21 -5.68
N LYS A 299 23.29 2.32 -6.33
CA LYS A 299 23.40 2.48 -7.81
C LYS A 299 24.85 2.59 -8.31
N ARG A 300 25.83 2.79 -7.43
CA ARG A 300 27.27 2.89 -7.79
C ARG A 300 27.95 1.53 -7.94
N ILE A 301 27.19 0.45 -7.90
CA ILE A 301 27.68 -0.93 -7.83
C ILE A 301 27.17 -1.71 -9.05
N ASP A 302 28.02 -2.55 -9.65
CA ASP A 302 27.77 -3.30 -10.89
C ASP A 302 26.47 -4.13 -10.85
N GLN A 303 25.85 -4.35 -12.01
CA GLN A 303 24.55 -5.04 -12.19
C GLN A 303 24.45 -6.42 -11.49
N GLN A 304 25.58 -7.13 -11.36
CA GLN A 304 25.65 -8.46 -10.74
C GLN A 304 25.58 -8.40 -9.19
N GLU A 305 26.00 -7.29 -8.58
CA GLU A 305 25.93 -7.07 -7.14
C GLU A 305 24.59 -6.46 -6.71
N GLN A 306 23.90 -5.70 -7.58
CA GLN A 306 22.52 -5.26 -7.34
C GLN A 306 21.57 -6.45 -7.10
N HIS A 307 21.77 -7.56 -7.83
CA HIS A 307 20.99 -8.79 -7.70
C HIS A 307 21.26 -9.55 -6.38
N ASN A 308 22.44 -9.36 -5.76
CA ASN A 308 22.80 -9.94 -4.47
C ASN A 308 22.42 -9.04 -3.29
N GLN A 309 22.51 -7.71 -3.43
CA GLN A 309 22.06 -6.75 -2.42
C GLN A 309 20.53 -6.68 -2.30
N GLN A 310 19.78 -6.97 -3.37
CA GLN A 310 18.33 -7.16 -3.34
C GLN A 310 17.87 -8.30 -2.43
N LYS A 311 18.75 -9.25 -2.06
CA LYS A 311 18.46 -10.26 -1.03
C LYS A 311 18.57 -9.72 0.40
N SER A 312 19.19 -8.54 0.59
CA SER A 312 19.43 -7.94 1.91
C SER A 312 18.40 -6.88 2.32
N GLU A 313 17.67 -6.31 1.36
CA GLU A 313 16.52 -5.46 1.66
C GLU A 313 15.36 -6.32 2.19
N SER A 314 15.04 -6.18 3.48
CA SER A 314 13.89 -6.89 4.05
C SER A 314 12.59 -6.37 3.46
N THR A 315 11.68 -7.27 3.07
CA THR A 315 10.32 -6.95 2.59
C THR A 315 9.57 -6.01 3.55
N SER A 316 9.81 -6.12 4.85
CA SER A 316 9.23 -5.27 5.90
C SER A 316 9.69 -3.80 5.83
N SER A 317 10.92 -3.54 5.35
CA SER A 317 11.39 -2.18 5.13
C SER A 317 10.66 -1.55 3.93
N LEU A 318 10.57 -2.28 2.81
CA LEU A 318 9.89 -1.79 1.61
C LEU A 318 8.39 -1.57 1.85
N SER A 319 7.71 -2.45 2.59
CA SER A 319 6.30 -2.29 2.94
C SER A 319 6.06 -1.02 3.78
N LEU A 320 6.98 -0.70 4.69
CA LEU A 320 6.92 0.54 5.45
C LEU A 320 7.08 1.77 4.54
N ILE A 321 7.99 1.72 3.57
CA ILE A 321 8.17 2.82 2.61
C ILE A 321 6.92 3.00 1.73
N ALA A 322 6.37 1.90 1.19
CA ALA A 322 5.15 1.90 0.37
C ALA A 322 3.94 2.48 1.13
N SER A 323 3.70 2.00 2.36
CA SER A 323 2.60 2.51 3.21
C SER A 323 2.82 3.97 3.64
N SER A 324 4.07 4.37 3.95
CA SER A 324 4.41 5.76 4.30
C SER A 324 4.10 6.72 3.16
N ILE A 325 4.52 6.39 1.94
CA ILE A 325 4.32 7.26 0.78
C ILE A 325 2.87 7.27 0.32
N ASN A 326 2.16 6.15 0.44
CA ASN A 326 0.73 6.08 0.15
C ASN A 326 -0.07 6.96 1.12
N LEU A 327 0.25 6.93 2.42
CA LEU A 327 -0.35 7.86 3.39
C LEU A 327 0.01 9.31 3.07
N LEU A 328 1.29 9.60 2.78
CA LEU A 328 1.73 10.95 2.41
C LEU A 328 0.93 11.49 1.22
N LYS A 329 0.77 10.69 0.16
CA LYS A 329 -0.06 11.00 -1.02
C LYS A 329 -1.48 11.41 -0.64
N ARG A 330 -2.13 10.66 0.27
CA ARG A 330 -3.49 11.00 0.72
C ARG A 330 -3.53 12.34 1.45
N LEU A 331 -2.53 12.62 2.28
CA LEU A 331 -2.45 13.86 3.07
C LEU A 331 -2.18 15.10 2.20
N ILE A 332 -1.21 15.03 1.28
CA ILE A 332 -0.81 16.20 0.46
C ILE A 332 -1.77 16.51 -0.69
N SER A 333 -2.80 15.69 -0.89
CA SER A 333 -3.91 16.03 -1.79
C SER A 333 -4.61 17.35 -1.40
N LYS A 334 -4.38 17.85 -0.18
CA LYS A 334 -4.72 19.22 0.26
C LYS A 334 -3.54 20.18 0.15
N ASN A 335 -3.78 21.36 -0.45
CA ASN A 335 -2.79 22.42 -0.70
C ASN A 335 -1.95 22.82 0.54
N ASN A 336 -2.59 23.01 1.71
CA ASN A 336 -1.89 23.47 2.91
C ASN A 336 -0.81 22.51 3.43
N ILE A 337 -1.03 21.19 3.30
CA ILE A 337 -0.08 20.16 3.77
C ILE A 337 1.10 20.02 2.80
N CYS A 338 0.84 20.17 1.50
CA CYS A 338 1.85 20.10 0.45
C CYS A 338 3.05 21.04 0.73
N LYS A 339 2.78 22.26 1.22
CA LYS A 339 3.84 23.23 1.58
C LYS A 339 4.78 22.74 2.69
N VAL A 340 4.29 21.93 3.63
CA VAL A 340 5.14 21.38 4.70
C VAL A 340 6.15 20.39 4.10
N VAL A 341 5.72 19.57 3.15
CA VAL A 341 6.59 18.60 2.47
C VAL A 341 7.63 19.30 1.61
N ILE A 342 7.24 20.33 0.84
CA ILE A 342 8.16 21.14 0.03
C ILE A 342 9.27 21.75 0.90
N ASN A 343 8.93 22.24 2.08
CA ASN A 343 9.89 22.87 2.99
C ASN A 343 10.69 21.86 3.84
N THR A 344 10.41 20.56 3.74
CA THR A 344 11.14 19.53 4.48
C THR A 344 12.43 19.20 3.72
N PRO A 345 13.63 19.40 4.31
CA PRO A 345 14.89 19.17 3.62
C PRO A 345 14.99 17.76 3.03
N ASN A 346 15.43 17.65 1.78
CA ASN A 346 15.60 16.40 1.01
C ASN A 346 14.32 15.58 0.77
N ALA A 347 13.14 15.99 1.27
CA ALA A 347 11.91 15.23 1.06
C ALA A 347 11.55 15.16 -0.43
N LEU A 348 11.61 16.30 -1.13
CA LEU A 348 11.31 16.34 -2.56
C LEU A 348 12.32 15.53 -3.40
N HIS A 349 13.61 15.66 -3.11
CA HIS A 349 14.67 14.87 -3.77
C HIS A 349 14.49 13.36 -3.56
N SER A 350 13.98 12.98 -2.39
CA SER A 350 13.68 11.59 -2.07
C SER A 350 12.48 11.09 -2.88
N LEU A 351 11.43 11.92 -3.07
CA LEU A 351 10.32 11.59 -3.96
C LEU A 351 10.76 11.39 -5.42
N PHE A 352 11.66 12.23 -5.96
CA PHE A 352 12.23 12.02 -7.31
C PHE A 352 12.99 10.69 -7.42
N THR A 353 13.75 10.34 -6.39
CA THR A 353 14.48 9.07 -6.35
C THR A 353 13.53 7.89 -6.33
N LEU A 354 12.48 7.96 -5.50
CA LEU A 354 11.51 6.91 -5.32
C LEU A 354 10.58 6.74 -6.52
N SER A 355 10.30 7.80 -7.29
CA SER A 355 9.48 7.72 -8.51
C SER A 355 10.04 6.83 -9.61
N ILE A 356 11.35 6.55 -9.58
CA ILE A 356 12.04 5.65 -10.52
C ILE A 356 12.75 4.50 -9.77
N TYR A 357 12.33 4.20 -8.55
CA TYR A 357 12.94 3.15 -7.73
C TYR A 357 12.76 1.78 -8.37
N LYS A 358 13.89 1.13 -8.67
CA LYS A 358 13.97 -0.20 -9.29
C LYS A 358 13.08 -0.32 -10.54
N LEU A 359 12.96 0.75 -11.32
CA LEU A 359 12.22 0.79 -12.57
C LEU A 359 12.76 -0.29 -13.54
N ASN A 360 11.86 -1.06 -14.17
CA ASN A 360 12.16 -2.23 -15.02
C ASN A 360 12.97 -3.36 -14.39
N ILE A 361 12.90 -3.49 -13.07
CA ILE A 361 13.46 -4.63 -12.38
C ILE A 361 12.31 -5.51 -11.89
N HIS A 362 12.23 -6.70 -12.46
CA HIS A 362 11.27 -7.74 -12.06
C HIS A 362 11.97 -8.80 -11.24
N PHE A 363 11.50 -9.04 -10.02
CA PHE A 363 12.08 -10.02 -9.11
C PHE A 363 11.06 -11.09 -8.72
N ASN A 364 9.95 -10.67 -8.13
CA ASN A 364 8.79 -11.51 -7.87
C ASN A 364 7.57 -10.62 -7.65
N LYS A 365 6.37 -11.17 -7.89
CA LYS A 365 5.10 -10.42 -7.85
C LYS A 365 4.92 -9.54 -6.60
N ILE A 366 5.24 -10.02 -5.40
CA ILE A 366 5.05 -9.21 -4.17
C ILE A 366 6.01 -8.02 -4.16
N TYR A 367 7.28 -8.26 -4.49
CA TYR A 367 8.28 -7.19 -4.58
C TYR A 367 7.94 -6.21 -5.71
N ASP A 368 7.52 -6.72 -6.87
CA ASP A 368 7.21 -5.92 -8.04
C ASP A 368 5.98 -5.01 -7.77
N ILE A 369 4.94 -5.54 -7.11
CA ILE A 369 3.79 -4.76 -6.63
C ILE A 369 4.24 -3.66 -5.66
N GLN A 370 5.08 -3.99 -4.67
CA GLN A 370 5.51 -3.00 -3.67
C GLN A 370 6.38 -1.90 -4.29
N THR A 371 7.32 -2.25 -5.18
CA THR A 371 8.14 -1.24 -5.85
C THR A 371 7.32 -0.39 -6.80
N PHE A 372 6.34 -0.98 -7.49
CA PHE A 372 5.36 -0.24 -8.28
C PHE A 372 4.57 0.74 -7.42
N GLU A 373 4.03 0.32 -6.28
CA GLU A 373 3.30 1.20 -5.35
C GLU A 373 4.15 2.38 -4.87
N VAL A 374 5.44 2.15 -4.60
CA VAL A 374 6.40 3.20 -4.26
C VAL A 374 6.54 4.19 -5.40
N ARG A 375 6.78 3.73 -6.63
CA ARG A 375 6.93 4.61 -7.81
C ARG A 375 5.66 5.39 -8.11
N HIS A 376 4.53 4.69 -8.19
CA HIS A 376 3.21 5.26 -8.43
C HIS A 376 2.87 6.34 -7.39
N SER A 377 2.96 6.00 -6.10
CA SER A 377 2.62 6.96 -5.04
C SER A 377 3.59 8.14 -4.99
N SER A 378 4.87 7.94 -5.31
CA SER A 378 5.84 9.03 -5.46
C SER A 378 5.45 9.98 -6.58
N ARG A 379 5.10 9.45 -7.76
CA ARG A 379 4.73 10.26 -8.93
C ARG A 379 3.45 11.06 -8.66
N TRP A 380 2.47 10.47 -7.97
CA TRP A 380 1.30 11.22 -7.47
C TRP A 380 1.67 12.29 -6.45
N CYS A 381 2.60 12.02 -5.54
CA CYS A 381 3.05 13.05 -4.60
C CYS A 381 3.69 14.23 -5.32
N LEU A 382 4.55 13.96 -6.30
CA LEU A 382 5.19 14.97 -7.12
C LEU A 382 4.17 15.76 -7.94
N TRP A 383 3.14 15.10 -8.47
CA TRP A 383 2.05 15.79 -9.16
C TRP A 383 1.28 16.74 -8.23
N PHE A 384 0.89 16.30 -7.02
CA PHE A 384 0.26 17.21 -6.06
C PHE A 384 1.16 18.39 -5.70
N ILE A 385 2.47 18.17 -5.58
CA ILE A 385 3.46 19.23 -5.35
C ILE A 385 3.56 20.17 -6.56
N GLN A 386 3.52 19.66 -7.79
CA GLN A 386 3.46 20.51 -8.98
C GLN A 386 2.19 21.38 -9.00
N VAL A 387 1.03 20.78 -8.70
CA VAL A 387 -0.27 21.45 -8.74
C VAL A 387 -0.44 22.49 -7.64
N PHE A 388 0.05 22.24 -6.42
CA PHE A 388 -0.11 23.18 -5.30
C PHE A 388 1.13 24.03 -5.01
N GLY A 389 2.28 23.63 -5.53
CA GLY A 389 3.56 24.32 -5.37
C GLY A 389 3.60 25.67 -6.07
N ASP A 390 4.32 26.59 -5.45
CA ASP A 390 4.61 27.91 -6.00
C ASP A 390 5.86 27.88 -6.89
N LEU A 391 6.36 29.07 -7.24
CA LEU A 391 7.55 29.23 -8.07
C LEU A 391 8.81 28.62 -7.42
N SER A 392 8.90 28.61 -6.08
CA SER A 392 10.04 28.02 -5.38
C SER A 392 10.06 26.51 -5.59
N ALA A 393 8.90 25.85 -5.47
CA ALA A 393 8.77 24.42 -5.75
C ALA A 393 9.16 24.08 -7.20
N HIS A 394 8.69 24.85 -8.17
CA HIS A 394 9.04 24.65 -9.58
C HIS A 394 10.54 24.86 -9.85
N SER A 395 11.16 25.84 -9.17
CA SER A 395 12.60 26.04 -9.27
C SER A 395 13.38 24.83 -8.74
N GLU A 396 12.90 24.22 -7.65
CA GLU A 396 13.49 22.99 -7.12
C GLU A 396 13.32 21.79 -8.06
N PHE A 397 12.16 21.67 -8.73
CA PHE A 397 11.91 20.64 -9.75
C PHE A 397 12.94 20.70 -10.86
N ILE A 398 13.26 21.90 -11.35
CA ILE A 398 14.25 22.10 -12.43
C ILE A 398 15.66 21.79 -11.94
N ASN A 399 16.00 22.22 -10.72
CA ASN A 399 17.30 21.93 -10.13
C ASN A 399 17.53 20.42 -9.93
N ALA A 400 16.46 19.68 -9.65
CA ALA A 400 16.49 18.24 -9.47
C ALA A 400 16.30 17.43 -10.78
N ARG A 401 16.27 18.09 -11.95
CA ARG A 401 16.00 17.46 -13.27
C ARG A 401 14.69 16.67 -13.29
N TYR A 402 13.64 17.19 -12.69
CA TYR A 402 12.33 16.53 -12.60
C TYR A 402 11.79 16.05 -13.95
N VAL A 403 11.88 16.88 -15.00
CA VAL A 403 11.45 16.49 -16.35
C VAL A 403 12.23 15.28 -16.87
N GLY A 404 13.53 15.18 -16.58
CA GLY A 404 14.32 14.00 -16.93
C GLY A 404 13.87 12.75 -16.18
N VAL A 405 13.51 12.87 -14.90
CA VAL A 405 12.93 11.77 -14.12
C VAL A 405 11.61 11.28 -14.73
N LEU A 406 10.75 12.21 -15.21
CA LEU A 406 9.52 11.85 -15.89
C LEU A 406 9.77 11.20 -17.26
N VAL A 407 10.74 11.70 -18.03
CA VAL A 407 11.14 11.12 -19.32
C VAL A 407 11.58 9.66 -19.12
N ILE A 408 12.50 9.40 -18.19
CA ILE A 408 12.93 8.04 -17.83
C ILE A 408 11.73 7.15 -17.50
N ALA A 409 10.74 7.65 -16.78
CA ALA A 409 9.54 6.89 -16.43
C ALA A 409 8.63 6.57 -17.63
N ILE A 410 8.63 7.37 -18.70
CA ILE A 410 7.82 7.13 -19.91
C ILE A 410 8.60 6.45 -21.06
N SER A 411 9.92 6.29 -20.91
CA SER A 411 10.84 5.78 -21.93
C SER A 411 10.63 4.30 -22.28
N THR A 412 9.57 4.01 -23.04
CA THR A 412 9.24 2.63 -23.45
C THR A 412 10.08 2.13 -24.63
N ALA A 413 10.61 3.02 -25.50
CA ALA A 413 11.36 2.60 -26.70
C ALA A 413 12.70 1.97 -26.36
N SER A 414 13.30 2.40 -25.26
CA SER A 414 14.54 1.86 -24.70
C SER A 414 14.30 0.66 -23.76
N GLY A 415 13.04 0.27 -23.50
CA GLY A 415 12.68 -0.75 -22.52
C GLY A 415 13.00 -0.34 -21.07
N SER A 416 13.07 0.98 -20.80
CA SER A 416 13.58 1.54 -19.55
C SER A 416 12.55 2.36 -18.74
N GLY A 417 11.33 2.53 -19.26
CA GLY A 417 10.18 3.19 -18.63
C GLY A 417 9.10 2.25 -18.07
N GLU A 418 8.02 2.79 -17.51
CA GLU A 418 6.93 2.04 -16.89
C GLU A 418 6.18 1.14 -17.88
N GLU A 419 5.66 0.02 -17.38
CA GLU A 419 4.93 -0.97 -18.18
C GLU A 419 3.41 -0.75 -18.16
N TYR A 420 2.93 0.08 -17.24
CA TYR A 420 1.51 0.35 -17.05
C TYR A 420 1.08 1.61 -17.80
N ASP A 421 0.12 1.45 -18.71
CA ASP A 421 -0.40 2.52 -19.57
C ASP A 421 -0.84 3.79 -18.80
N GLY A 422 -1.50 3.61 -17.66
CA GLY A 422 -1.95 4.72 -16.81
C GLY A 422 -0.79 5.55 -16.24
N GLU A 423 0.33 4.91 -15.93
CA GLU A 423 1.52 5.56 -15.40
C GLU A 423 2.27 6.35 -16.49
N ILE A 424 2.30 5.80 -17.71
CA ILE A 424 2.85 6.49 -18.89
C ILE A 424 2.01 7.74 -19.18
N SER A 425 0.68 7.62 -19.21
CA SER A 425 -0.21 8.77 -19.41
C SER A 425 -0.02 9.82 -18.33
N LEU A 426 0.07 9.42 -17.06
CA LEU A 426 0.33 10.34 -15.95
C LEU A 426 1.67 11.08 -16.11
N GLY A 427 2.73 10.37 -16.54
CA GLY A 427 4.03 10.99 -16.82
C GLY A 427 3.94 12.04 -17.93
N LEU A 428 3.24 11.73 -19.02
CA LEU A 428 3.02 12.65 -20.15
C LEU A 428 2.21 13.89 -19.75
N ASP A 429 1.12 13.70 -19.00
CA ASP A 429 0.30 14.80 -18.51
C ASP A 429 1.09 15.70 -17.55
N ASN A 430 1.92 15.12 -16.67
CA ASN A 430 2.79 15.88 -15.76
C ASN A 430 3.81 16.74 -16.52
N ILE A 431 4.47 16.19 -17.54
CA ILE A 431 5.40 16.94 -18.41
C ILE A 431 4.66 18.10 -19.08
N SER A 432 3.51 17.81 -19.71
CA SER A 432 2.68 18.80 -20.39
C SER A 432 2.30 19.95 -19.45
N ASP A 433 1.76 19.62 -18.28
CA ASP A 433 1.29 20.61 -17.32
C ASP A 433 2.45 21.44 -16.74
N PHE A 434 3.59 20.81 -16.45
CA PHE A 434 4.76 21.49 -15.90
C PHE A 434 5.32 22.53 -16.87
N ILE A 435 5.50 22.13 -18.14
CA ILE A 435 6.01 23.01 -19.20
C ILE A 435 5.01 24.13 -19.49
N ARG A 436 3.70 23.86 -19.51
CA ARG A 436 2.67 24.88 -19.66
C ARG A 436 2.74 25.91 -18.53
N ASP A 437 2.85 25.46 -17.28
CA ASP A 437 2.88 26.35 -16.11
C ASP A 437 4.13 27.27 -16.15
N LEU A 438 5.28 26.78 -16.62
CA LEU A 438 6.48 27.60 -16.82
C LEU A 438 6.33 28.61 -17.97
N HIS A 439 5.74 28.23 -19.10
CA HIS A 439 5.61 29.10 -20.28
C HIS A 439 4.51 30.15 -20.15
N GLN A 440 3.36 29.76 -19.61
CA GLN A 440 2.15 30.60 -19.58
C GLN A 440 1.93 31.25 -18.21
N GLY A 441 2.72 30.85 -17.21
CA GLY A 441 2.45 31.16 -15.82
C GLY A 441 1.32 30.30 -15.29
N LYS A 442 1.10 30.40 -13.98
CA LYS A 442 0.11 29.62 -13.25
C LYS A 442 -0.85 30.56 -12.55
N ASN A 443 -2.15 30.29 -12.68
CA ASN A 443 -3.22 31.12 -12.10
C ASN A 443 -4.13 30.37 -11.11
N ASN A 444 -3.88 29.08 -10.87
CA ASN A 444 -4.71 28.23 -10.00
C ASN A 444 -3.90 27.67 -8.82
N TYR A 445 -4.49 27.68 -7.61
CA TYR A 445 -3.92 27.26 -6.31
C TYR A 445 -2.68 28.03 -5.83
N ALA A 446 -1.65 28.12 -6.66
CA ALA A 446 -0.48 28.97 -6.50
C ALA A 446 -0.31 29.81 -7.77
N THR A 447 0.08 31.07 -7.63
CA THR A 447 0.10 32.02 -8.75
C THR A 447 1.52 32.53 -9.00
N PHE A 448 1.98 32.42 -10.25
CA PHE A 448 3.22 33.05 -10.71
C PHE A 448 3.12 33.39 -12.20
N PRO A 449 3.78 34.48 -12.66
CA PRO A 449 3.80 34.84 -14.08
C PRO A 449 4.68 33.86 -14.88
N PRO A 450 4.59 33.85 -16.22
CA PRO A 450 5.53 33.12 -17.08
C PRO A 450 6.99 33.22 -16.62
N GLN A 451 7.73 32.12 -16.71
CA GLN A 451 9.13 32.00 -16.29
C GLN A 451 10.03 31.53 -17.44
N PRO A 452 10.36 32.42 -18.41
CA PRO A 452 11.08 32.02 -19.63
C PRO A 452 12.45 31.38 -19.37
N LEU A 453 13.17 31.82 -18.33
CA LEU A 453 14.49 31.27 -17.98
C LEU A 453 14.40 29.84 -17.44
N LEU A 454 13.36 29.57 -16.64
CA LEU A 454 13.11 28.25 -16.06
C LEU A 454 12.60 27.28 -17.12
N ALA A 455 11.65 27.74 -17.94
CA ALA A 455 11.16 27.05 -19.13
C ALA A 455 12.32 26.59 -20.03
N ARG A 456 13.18 27.53 -20.44
CA ARG A 456 14.34 27.21 -21.30
C ARG A 456 15.23 26.11 -20.71
N ARG A 457 15.48 26.14 -19.40
CA ARG A 457 16.30 25.12 -18.74
C ARG A 457 15.61 23.76 -18.71
N SER A 458 14.29 23.73 -18.61
CA SER A 458 13.51 22.49 -18.74
C SER A 458 13.51 21.96 -20.17
N ASP A 459 13.45 22.82 -21.18
CA ASP A 459 13.56 22.41 -22.58
C ASP A 459 14.94 21.80 -22.88
N GLU A 460 16.01 22.45 -22.40
CA GLU A 460 17.38 21.93 -22.49
C GLU A 460 17.49 20.53 -21.84
N GLN A 461 16.85 20.31 -20.68
CA GLN A 461 16.81 18.99 -20.04
C GLN A 461 16.00 17.96 -20.84
N LEU A 462 14.88 18.35 -21.45
CA LEU A 462 14.07 17.46 -22.29
C LEU A 462 14.83 17.02 -23.55
N GLU A 463 15.59 17.94 -24.16
CA GLU A 463 16.45 17.63 -25.31
C GLU A 463 17.60 16.69 -24.91
N GLU A 464 18.28 16.95 -23.79
CA GLU A 464 19.36 16.10 -23.27
C GLU A 464 18.91 14.64 -23.04
N GLU A 465 17.67 14.43 -22.60
CA GLU A 465 17.11 13.11 -22.27
C GLU A 465 16.40 12.45 -23.46
N GLY A 466 16.38 13.06 -24.64
CA GLY A 466 15.70 12.52 -25.83
C GLY A 466 14.18 12.40 -25.66
N ALA A 467 13.57 13.34 -24.94
CA ALA A 467 12.16 13.28 -24.58
C ALA A 467 11.23 13.23 -25.82
N ILE A 468 11.58 13.96 -26.89
CA ILE A 468 10.76 14.02 -28.10
C ILE A 468 10.77 12.66 -28.80
N GLU A 469 11.90 11.99 -28.87
CA GLU A 469 12.05 10.66 -29.46
C GLU A 469 11.23 9.61 -28.70
N GLU A 470 11.30 9.63 -27.37
CA GLU A 470 10.54 8.72 -26.51
C GLU A 470 9.03 8.99 -26.65
N ILE A 471 8.59 10.26 -26.64
CA ILE A 471 7.18 10.64 -26.86
C ILE A 471 6.69 10.24 -28.26
N ASP A 472 7.51 10.40 -29.30
CA ASP A 472 7.17 10.02 -30.68
C ASP A 472 7.01 8.51 -30.86
N SER A 473 7.73 7.72 -30.07
CA SER A 473 7.54 6.27 -30.03
C SER A 473 6.15 5.91 -29.48
N LEU A 474 5.70 6.62 -28.45
CA LEU A 474 4.40 6.40 -27.80
C LEU A 474 3.21 6.82 -28.68
N GLN A 475 3.39 7.79 -29.59
CA GLN A 475 2.33 8.15 -30.56
C GLN A 475 2.02 7.04 -31.57
N LYS A 476 2.98 6.13 -31.78
CA LYS A 476 2.85 4.96 -32.67
C LYS A 476 2.38 3.71 -31.93
N TYR A 477 2.16 3.81 -30.62
CA TYR A 477 1.69 2.71 -29.78
C TYR A 477 0.30 2.22 -30.26
N LYS A 478 0.13 0.90 -30.32
CA LYS A 478 -1.08 0.22 -30.85
C LYS A 478 -1.85 -0.53 -29.76
N GLY A 479 -1.82 -0.04 -28.53
CA GLY A 479 -2.64 -0.59 -27.43
C GLY A 479 -4.12 -0.18 -27.53
N ASP A 480 -4.97 -0.85 -26.75
CA ASP A 480 -6.44 -0.70 -26.76
C ASP A 480 -6.96 0.62 -26.13
N TYR A 481 -6.09 1.58 -25.82
CA TYR A 481 -6.46 2.86 -25.22
C TYR A 481 -5.92 4.08 -25.99
N ASP A 482 -6.82 4.89 -26.55
CA ASP A 482 -6.52 6.17 -27.22
C ASP A 482 -5.87 7.21 -26.29
N HIS A 483 -5.89 7.00 -24.97
CA HIS A 483 -5.43 7.96 -23.97
C HIS A 483 -3.93 8.26 -24.06
N ILE A 484 -3.05 7.25 -24.14
CA ILE A 484 -1.59 7.48 -24.24
C ILE A 484 -1.27 8.30 -25.47
N LYS A 485 -1.88 7.96 -26.61
CA LYS A 485 -1.67 8.68 -27.86
C LYS A 485 -2.08 10.14 -27.74
N ILE A 486 -3.24 10.42 -27.14
CA ILE A 486 -3.72 11.78 -26.90
C ILE A 486 -2.77 12.54 -25.95
N SER A 487 -2.36 11.92 -24.84
CA SER A 487 -1.44 12.53 -23.88
C SER A 487 -0.06 12.78 -24.50
N ALA A 488 0.43 11.88 -25.36
CA ALA A 488 1.70 12.03 -26.08
C ALA A 488 1.65 13.16 -27.11
N ILE A 489 0.53 13.30 -27.84
CA ILE A 489 0.30 14.43 -28.75
C ILE A 489 0.27 15.74 -27.96
N ARG A 490 -0.44 15.78 -26.84
CA ARG A 490 -0.52 16.97 -25.98
C ARG A 490 0.85 17.35 -25.41
N ALA A 491 1.58 16.39 -24.85
CA ALA A 491 2.91 16.63 -24.31
C ALA A 491 3.86 17.16 -25.38
N LYS A 492 3.89 16.52 -26.56
CA LYS A 492 4.67 17.00 -27.71
C LYS A 492 4.27 18.40 -28.13
N GLY A 493 2.98 18.68 -28.23
CA GLY A 493 2.44 20.00 -28.56
C GLY A 493 2.90 21.06 -27.54
N MET A 494 2.84 20.77 -26.24
CA MET A 494 3.30 21.72 -25.21
C MET A 494 4.81 21.97 -25.24
N ILE A 495 5.61 20.94 -25.55
CA ILE A 495 7.07 21.06 -25.70
C ILE A 495 7.42 21.88 -26.96
N LEU A 496 6.74 21.62 -28.09
CA LEU A 496 7.07 22.24 -29.38
C LEU A 496 6.42 23.62 -29.60
N ASN A 497 5.24 23.87 -29.03
CA ASN A 497 4.50 25.13 -29.22
C ASN A 497 5.19 26.34 -28.58
N TYR A 498 6.32 26.17 -27.89
CA TYR A 498 7.19 27.26 -27.47
C TYR A 498 8.04 27.86 -28.61
N PHE A 499 8.33 27.09 -29.67
CA PHE A 499 9.06 27.59 -30.84
C PHE A 499 8.20 28.43 -31.79
N ILE A 500 6.92 28.63 -31.46
CA ILE A 500 6.00 29.44 -32.22
C ILE A 500 5.92 30.83 -31.58
N GLU A 501 6.60 31.80 -32.18
CA GLU A 501 6.51 33.22 -31.82
C GLU A 501 5.04 33.66 -31.71
N GLN A 502 4.73 34.56 -30.75
CA GLN A 502 3.40 35.11 -30.49
C GLN A 502 2.69 35.74 -31.72
N ASP A 503 3.42 35.94 -32.83
CA ASP A 503 2.90 36.47 -34.09
C ASP A 503 2.39 35.39 -35.07
N ASN A 504 2.40 34.10 -34.70
CA ASN A 504 1.90 33.04 -35.57
C ASN A 504 0.37 32.83 -35.42
N PRO A 505 -0.45 33.05 -36.46
CA PRO A 505 -1.90 33.05 -36.36
C PRO A 505 -2.57 31.66 -36.22
N ARG A 506 -1.80 30.57 -35.99
CA ARG A 506 -2.35 29.21 -35.82
C ARG A 506 -1.52 28.35 -34.84
N PRO A 507 -1.77 28.46 -33.53
CA PRO A 507 -1.07 27.66 -32.51
C PRO A 507 -1.57 26.20 -32.38
N ASP A 508 -2.75 25.85 -32.90
CA ASP A 508 -3.41 24.55 -32.67
C ASP A 508 -3.25 23.52 -33.81
N GLN A 509 -2.25 23.67 -34.69
CA GLN A 509 -2.05 22.77 -35.84
C GLN A 509 -0.68 22.10 -35.85
N TYR A 510 -0.34 21.33 -34.80
CA TYR A 510 0.74 20.33 -34.82
C TYR A 510 0.39 19.08 -34.02
#